data_AF-A0A8T2TNW6-F1
#
_entry.id   AF-A0A8T2TNW6-F1
#
_cell.length_a   1.000
_cell.length_b   1.000
_cell.length_c   1.000
_cell.angle_alpha   90.00
_cell.angle_beta   90.00
_cell.angle_gamma   90.00
#
_symmetry.space_group_name_H-M   'P 1'
#
loop_
_entity.id
_entity.type
_entity.pdbx_description
1 polymer ?
#
loop_
_entity_poly.entity_id
_entity_poly.type
_entity_poly.pdbx_seq_one_letter_code
_entity_poly.pdbx_strand_id
1 'polypeptide(L)'
;MAVDLVVGLLGIAALGHAAFSTVQYRNILKVTEEAFLWPPFYVIIEICISLVLCFWAALRVPGQFLPVLPDLEEDRLAQLTENVDFMTFNHRGRIFPLKIDEGLNLND
;
A
#
# COMPACT_ATOMS: atom_id res chain seq x y z
N MET A 1 -4.70 -5.79 -8.98
CA MET A 1 -3.69 -4.97 -9.71
C MET A 1 -4.16 -4.56 -11.10
N ALA A 2 -4.26 -5.47 -12.08
CA ALA A 2 -4.64 -5.08 -13.46
C ALA A 2 -6.03 -4.44 -13.55
N VAL A 3 -7.02 -5.01 -12.85
CA VAL A 3 -8.38 -4.45 -12.79
C VAL A 3 -8.39 -3.08 -12.12
N ASP A 4 -7.71 -2.92 -10.99
CA ASP A 4 -7.65 -1.65 -10.25
C ASP A 4 -6.98 -0.54 -11.08
N LEU A 5 -5.96 -0.89 -11.87
CA LEU A 5 -5.31 0.03 -12.81
C LEU A 5 -6.27 0.45 -13.93
N VAL A 6 -7.01 -0.49 -14.53
CA VAL A 6 -8.02 -0.20 -15.56
C VAL A 6 -9.11 0.72 -14.98
N VAL A 7 -9.58 0.46 -13.76
CA VAL A 7 -10.53 1.34 -13.06
C VAL A 7 -9.96 2.75 -12.89
N GLY A 8 -8.68 2.87 -12.53
CA GLY A 8 -8.00 4.15 -12.43
C GLY A 8 -7.91 4.90 -13.76
N LEU A 9 -7.57 4.21 -14.85
CA LEU A 9 -7.52 4.79 -16.20
C LEU A 9 -8.90 5.29 -16.65
N LEU A 10 -9.95 4.52 -16.37
CA LEU A 10 -11.34 4.95 -16.64
C LEU A 10 -11.72 6.16 -15.79
N GLY A 11 -11.31 6.19 -14.52
CA GLY A 11 -11.51 7.35 -13.64
C GLY A 11 -10.83 8.62 -14.19
N ILE A 12 -9.59 8.52 -14.64
CA ILE A 12 -8.84 9.64 -15.24
C ILE A 12 -9.49 10.09 -16.55
N ALA A 13 -9.90 9.16 -17.42
CA ALA A 13 -10.59 9.47 -18.66
C ALA A 13 -11.92 10.20 -18.42
N ALA A 14 -12.73 9.73 -17.46
CA ALA A 14 -13.98 10.37 -17.05
C ALA A 14 -13.74 11.76 -16.43
N LEU A 15 -12.70 11.92 -15.61
CA LEU A 15 -12.33 13.22 -15.06
C LEU A 15 -11.91 14.21 -16.17
N GLY A 16 -11.16 13.73 -17.16
CA GLY A 16 -10.81 14.50 -18.35
C GLY A 16 -12.03 14.91 -19.18
N HIS A 17 -12.99 14.00 -19.34
CA HIS A 17 -14.26 14.29 -20.01
C HIS A 17 -15.05 15.37 -19.27
N ALA A 18 -15.21 15.25 -17.95
CA ALA A 18 -15.89 16.26 -17.12
C ALA A 18 -15.19 17.64 -17.16
N ALA A 19 -13.86 17.66 -17.18
CA ALA A 19 -13.07 18.88 -17.35
C ALA A 19 -13.35 19.54 -18.70
N PHE A 20 -13.34 18.76 -19.78
CA PHE A 20 -13.69 19.24 -21.12
C PHE A 20 -15.12 19.80 -21.17
N SER A 21 -16.11 19.07 -20.62
CA SER A 21 -17.51 19.54 -20.56
C SER A 21 -17.65 20.85 -19.79
N THR A 22 -16.92 21.02 -18.68
CA THR A 22 -16.93 22.26 -17.90
C THR A 22 -16.36 23.43 -18.71
N VAL A 23 -15.25 23.22 -19.41
CA VAL A 23 -14.63 24.25 -20.27
C VAL A 23 -15.55 24.62 -21.42
N GLN A 24 -16.16 23.64 -22.08
CA GLN A 24 -17.11 23.87 -23.16
C GLN A 24 -18.33 24.66 -22.68
N TYR A 25 -18.92 24.28 -21.55
CA TYR A 25 -20.04 25.00 -20.94
C TYR A 25 -19.68 26.46 -20.63
N ARG A 26 -18.49 26.70 -20.07
CA ARG A 26 -17.98 28.06 -19.82
C ARG A 26 -17.78 28.86 -21.10
N ASN A 27 -17.34 28.22 -22.18
CA ASN A 27 -17.18 28.91 -23.46
C ASN A 27 -18.53 29.32 -24.05
N ILE A 28 -19.56 28.48 -23.92
CA ILE A 28 -20.92 28.82 -24.36
C ILE A 28 -21.45 30.03 -23.59
N LEU A 29 -21.35 30.02 -22.25
CA LEU A 29 -21.80 31.14 -21.42
C LEU A 29 -21.12 32.46 -21.78
N LYS A 30 -19.82 32.43 -22.11
CA LYS A 30 -19.09 33.62 -22.58
C LYS A 30 -19.66 34.18 -23.89
N VAL A 31 -20.08 33.32 -24.81
CA VAL A 31 -20.63 33.73 -26.11
C VAL A 31 -22.06 34.27 -25.94
N THR A 32 -22.83 33.70 -25.01
CA THR A 32 -24.20 34.15 -24.71
C THR A 32 -24.26 35.32 -23.73
N GLU A 33 -23.10 35.89 -23.35
CA GLU A 33 -22.97 36.96 -22.34
C GLU A 33 -23.62 36.63 -20.99
N GLU A 34 -23.72 35.34 -20.65
CA GLU A 34 -24.29 34.90 -19.39
C GLU A 34 -23.20 34.71 -18.32
N ALA A 35 -23.55 35.02 -17.07
CA ALA A 35 -22.65 34.84 -15.95
C ALA A 35 -22.50 33.35 -15.58
N PHE A 36 -21.25 32.90 -15.41
CA PHE A 36 -20.99 31.58 -14.88
C PHE A 36 -21.29 31.51 -13.39
N LEU A 37 -22.31 30.74 -13.02
CA LEU A 37 -22.63 30.47 -11.61
C LEU A 37 -21.99 29.15 -11.17
N TRP A 38 -22.40 28.04 -11.78
CA TRP A 38 -21.95 26.68 -11.43
C TRP A 38 -21.95 25.79 -12.67
N PRO A 39 -21.12 24.73 -12.72
CA PRO A 39 -21.25 23.71 -13.75
C PRO A 39 -22.62 23.03 -13.67
N PRO A 40 -23.13 22.49 -14.79
CA PRO A 40 -24.37 21.73 -14.79
C PRO A 40 -24.30 20.54 -13.82
N PHE A 41 -25.42 20.20 -13.19
CA PHE A 41 -25.49 19.15 -12.17
C PHE A 41 -24.93 17.80 -12.64
N TYR A 42 -25.15 17.42 -13.90
CA TYR A 42 -24.62 16.18 -14.45
C TYR A 42 -23.08 16.13 -14.47
N VAL A 43 -22.42 17.26 -14.75
CA VAL A 43 -20.95 17.35 -14.73
C VAL A 43 -20.44 17.20 -13.30
N ILE A 44 -21.15 17.77 -12.31
CA ILE A 44 -20.80 17.64 -10.90
C ILE A 44 -20.84 16.16 -10.48
N ILE A 45 -21.89 15.43 -10.86
CA ILE A 45 -21.98 13.98 -10.60
C ILE A 45 -20.80 13.23 -11.26
N GLU A 46 -20.48 13.57 -12.51
CA GLU A 46 -19.36 12.94 -13.24
C GLU A 46 -18.01 13.19 -12.55
N ILE A 47 -17.78 14.40 -12.04
CA ILE A 47 -16.59 14.72 -11.22
C ILE A 47 -16.59 13.88 -9.93
N CYS A 48 -17.72 13.77 -9.24
CA CYS A 48 -17.81 12.97 -8.01
C CYS A 48 -17.52 11.49 -8.27
N ILE A 49 -18.10 10.90 -9.33
CA ILE A 49 -17.88 9.50 -9.70
C ILE A 49 -16.43 9.27 -10.11
N SER A 50 -15.89 10.12 -10.99
CA SER A 50 -14.49 10.00 -11.43
C SER A 50 -13.50 10.13 -10.28
N LEU A 51 -13.75 11.02 -9.32
CA LEU A 51 -12.96 11.15 -8.10
C LEU A 51 -12.96 9.85 -7.29
N VAL A 52 -14.13 9.25 -7.07
CA VAL A 52 -14.24 7.98 -6.33
C VAL A 52 -13.47 6.85 -7.02
N LEU A 53 -13.57 6.75 -8.35
CA LEU A 53 -12.84 5.75 -9.14
C LEU A 53 -11.32 5.95 -9.06
N CYS A 54 -10.86 7.19 -9.20
CA CYS A 54 -9.45 7.54 -9.05
C CYS A 54 -8.93 7.22 -7.65
N PHE A 55 -9.69 7.54 -6.61
CA PHE A 55 -9.31 7.28 -5.23
C PHE A 55 -9.24 5.78 -4.94
N TRP A 56 -10.20 5.01 -5.46
CA TRP A 56 -10.21 3.55 -5.35
C TRP A 56 -8.96 2.93 -5.97
N ALA A 57 -8.59 3.36 -7.18
CA ALA A 57 -7.39 2.89 -7.85
C ALA A 57 -6.12 3.34 -7.10
N ALA A 58 -6.04 4.59 -6.65
CA ALA A 58 -4.89 5.12 -5.93
C ALA A 58 -4.59 4.36 -4.63
N LEU A 59 -5.62 3.83 -3.95
CA LEU A 59 -5.44 3.04 -2.73
C LEU A 59 -5.04 1.59 -2.99
N ARG A 60 -5.40 1.01 -4.14
CA ARG A 60 -5.18 -0.43 -4.43
C ARG A 60 -4.04 -0.73 -5.39
N VAL A 61 -3.73 0.18 -6.31
CA VAL A 61 -2.65 0.00 -7.30
C VAL A 61 -1.26 -0.06 -6.66
N PRO A 62 -0.91 0.74 -5.62
CA PRO A 62 0.42 0.69 -5.00
C PRO A 62 0.77 -0.64 -4.32
N GLY A 63 -0.18 -1.57 -4.20
CA GLY A 63 0.03 -2.88 -3.60
C GLY A 63 -0.15 -2.89 -2.09
N GLN A 64 0.17 -4.02 -1.47
CA GLN A 64 0.05 -4.20 -0.02
C GLN A 64 1.30 -3.69 0.70
N PHE A 65 1.11 -3.22 1.93
CA PHE A 65 2.23 -2.89 2.81
C PHE A 65 3.05 -4.15 3.12
N LEU A 66 4.36 -4.02 3.05
CA LEU A 66 5.30 -5.05 3.47
C LEU A 66 5.67 -4.86 4.94
N PRO A 67 5.90 -5.95 5.69
CA PRO A 67 6.36 -5.84 7.07
C PRO A 67 7.75 -5.18 7.12
N VAL A 68 7.93 -4.25 8.06
CA VAL A 68 9.20 -3.49 8.26
C VAL A 68 10.25 -4.34 8.98
N LEU A 69 9.83 -5.32 9.78
CA LEU A 69 10.73 -6.27 10.41
C LEU A 69 10.99 -7.42 9.41
N PRO A 70 12.22 -7.62 8.93
CA PRO A 70 12.52 -8.66 7.94
C PRO A 70 12.42 -10.07 8.52
N ASP A 71 12.37 -10.20 9.86
CA ASP A 71 12.23 -11.44 10.63
C ASP A 71 11.18 -11.27 11.73
N LEU A 72 9.94 -11.57 11.38
CA LEU A 72 8.92 -12.14 12.28
C LEU A 72 7.92 -12.77 11.30
N GLU A 73 7.87 -14.07 11.09
CA GLU A 73 8.27 -15.21 11.91
C GLU A 73 9.12 -16.17 11.06
N GLU A 74 10.17 -16.71 11.68
CA GLU A 74 10.93 -17.86 11.21
C GLU A 74 11.85 -17.60 9.99
N ASP A 75 13.15 -17.52 10.28
CA ASP A 75 14.10 -18.52 9.75
C ASP A 75 15.17 -18.06 8.73
N ARG A 76 15.25 -16.84 8.17
CA ARG A 76 16.15 -16.67 6.99
C ARG A 76 17.67 -16.65 7.27
N LEU A 77 18.15 -16.02 8.35
CA LEU A 77 19.60 -15.96 8.67
C LEU A 77 20.06 -17.07 9.63
N ALA A 78 19.14 -17.60 10.44
CA ALA A 78 19.30 -18.91 11.07
C ALA A 78 19.43 -19.99 9.98
N GLN A 79 18.52 -20.10 9.00
CA GLN A 79 18.62 -21.07 7.89
C GLN A 79 19.91 -20.96 7.05
N LEU A 80 20.47 -19.77 6.87
CA LEU A 80 21.71 -19.59 6.11
C LEU A 80 22.97 -20.00 6.89
N THR A 81 22.90 -20.01 8.23
CA THR A 81 24.03 -20.32 9.12
C THR A 81 23.88 -21.71 9.77
N GLU A 82 22.65 -22.18 9.89
CA GLU A 82 22.21 -23.53 10.24
C GLU A 82 22.17 -24.40 8.98
N ASN A 83 23.35 -24.69 8.44
CA ASN A 83 23.46 -25.91 7.66
C ASN A 83 23.36 -27.09 8.63
N VAL A 84 22.16 -27.67 8.78
CA VAL A 84 21.88 -28.79 9.71
C VAL A 84 22.83 -29.98 9.49
N ASP A 85 23.31 -30.16 8.27
CA ASP A 85 24.27 -31.21 7.91
C ASP A 85 25.70 -30.98 8.46
N PHE A 86 26.02 -29.77 8.96
CA PHE A 86 27.35 -29.40 9.46
C PHE A 86 27.33 -28.81 10.88
N MET A 87 26.28 -29.07 11.66
CA MET A 87 26.11 -28.55 13.02
C MET A 87 27.19 -29.05 14.01
N THR A 88 27.81 -28.16 14.80
CA THR A 88 28.89 -28.49 15.77
C THR A 88 28.59 -28.01 17.19
N PHE A 89 28.72 -28.91 18.18
CA PHE A 89 28.41 -28.63 19.59
C PHE A 89 29.54 -27.99 20.41
N ASN A 90 30.74 -27.85 19.84
CA ASN A 90 31.89 -27.30 20.54
C ASN A 90 32.06 -25.80 20.24
N HIS A 91 31.16 -24.98 20.75
CA HIS A 91 31.19 -23.53 20.60
C HIS A 91 31.16 -22.85 21.98
N ARG A 92 31.52 -21.56 22.02
CA ARG A 92 31.62 -20.78 23.27
C ARG A 92 30.31 -20.69 24.07
N GLY A 93 29.17 -20.95 23.42
CA GLY A 93 27.86 -21.12 24.06
C GLY A 93 27.84 -22.19 25.15
N ARG A 94 28.68 -23.23 25.04
CA ARG A 94 28.81 -24.33 26.01
C ARG A 94 29.26 -23.88 27.41
N ILE A 95 29.90 -22.71 27.50
CA ILE A 95 30.52 -22.21 28.73
C ILE A 95 29.51 -21.40 29.55
N PHE A 96 28.41 -20.96 28.92
CA PHE A 96 27.35 -20.31 29.67
C PHE A 96 26.68 -21.35 30.57
N PRO A 97 26.52 -21.05 31.88
CA PRO A 97 25.91 -21.98 32.80
C PRO A 97 24.51 -22.26 32.29
N LEU A 98 24.22 -23.53 32.08
CA LEU A 98 22.83 -23.92 31.87
C LEU A 98 22.12 -23.54 33.17
N LYS A 99 20.95 -22.93 33.06
CA LYS A 99 20.12 -22.51 34.20
C LYS A 99 19.83 -23.66 35.19
N ILE A 100 20.10 -24.90 34.77
CA ILE A 100 20.04 -26.16 35.51
C ILE A 100 21.20 -26.27 36.53
N ASP A 101 22.40 -25.78 36.22
CA ASP A 101 23.57 -25.79 37.11
C ASP A 101 23.51 -24.69 38.20
N GLU A 102 22.81 -23.57 37.93
CA GLU A 102 22.59 -22.52 38.94
C GLU A 102 21.67 -22.99 40.08
N GLY A 103 20.76 -23.93 39.83
CA GLY A 103 19.86 -24.49 40.84
C GLY A 103 20.48 -25.58 41.72
N LEU A 104 21.58 -26.20 41.27
CA LEU A 104 22.32 -27.22 42.03
C LEU A 104 23.36 -26.60 42.98
N ASN A 105 23.82 -25.37 42.70
CA ASN A 105 24.80 -24.64 43.50
C ASN A 105 24.21 -23.76 44.62
N LEU A 106 22.89 -23.78 44.80
CA LEU A 106 22.18 -22.98 45.83
C LEU A 106 21.73 -23.81 47.04
N ASN A 107 22.07 -25.10 47.11
CA ASN A 107 21.71 -26.00 48.21
C ASN A 107 22.92 -26.53 49.01
N ASP A 108 24.09 -25.92 48.84
CA ASP A 108 25.23 -26.05 49.78
C ASP A 108 25.24 -24.88 50.78
#